data_AF-A0A9W7G880-F1
#
_entry.id   AF-A0A9W7G880-F1
#
_cell.length_a   1.000
_cell.length_b   1.000
_cell.length_c   1.000
_cell.angle_alpha   90.00
_cell.angle_beta   90.00
_cell.angle_gamma   90.00
#
_symmetry.space_group_name_H-M   'P 1'
#
loop_
_entity.id
_entity.type
_entity.pdbx_description
1 polymer ?
#
loop_
_entity_poly.entity_id
_entity_poly.type
_entity_poly.pdbx_seq_one_letter_code
_entity_poly.pdbx_strand_id
1 'polypeptide(L)'
;MNLRSPNIGRMVEYDPKVQSGLLDEGNPQHVSNVLWSMAKMQYASKNLVKNIASTTTTNSNGRNTWWDKASGLELANVAYATASLGVWDTRIFDEIVLRKDRIISKNGGAGKRGACNLLWSLGVAGVIKQHEEAVKDIWNAVAGDGGMVSGGSDEEEELRVLENVLAYSRSEGVNMGDTGKGLKNMMIEAASKGGKRGESGWERKVGRELRGMGMGGFEREVSPFEGNEGGDLMKIDFAWPDSKVALELDGPSHFLTYLKGPRRYGRNGQTKAKKRLLTSLGWEVVNVPWFVYEREIKKDGGKEAFWGNIITKEDGVVKKVEGGILEGV
;
A
#
# COMPACT_ATOMS: atom_id res chain seq x y z
N MET A 1 -9.70 8.83 19.99
CA MET A 1 -8.50 9.54 20.51
C MET A 1 -8.00 10.48 19.42
N ASN A 2 -7.90 11.79 19.66
CA ASN A 2 -7.52 12.77 18.63
C ASN A 2 -5.99 12.94 18.58
N LEU A 3 -5.29 12.14 17.77
CA LEU A 3 -3.82 12.22 17.62
C LEU A 3 -3.34 13.49 16.88
N ARG A 4 -4.24 14.42 16.51
CA ARG A 4 -3.86 15.70 15.88
C ARG A 4 -3.21 16.68 16.85
N SER A 5 -3.24 16.39 18.16
CA SER A 5 -2.47 17.14 19.14
C SER A 5 -0.96 16.85 18.96
N PRO A 6 -0.13 17.87 18.67
CA PRO A 6 1.33 17.71 18.51
C PRO A 6 2.00 17.02 19.69
N ASN A 7 1.41 17.11 20.88
CA ASN A 7 1.95 16.53 22.11
C ASN A 7 1.74 15.01 22.18
N ILE A 8 0.61 14.49 21.69
CA ILE A 8 0.32 13.05 21.74
C ILE A 8 1.13 12.30 20.69
N GLY A 9 1.24 12.84 19.47
CA GLY A 9 2.10 12.27 18.43
C GLY A 9 3.56 12.25 18.88
N ARG A 10 4.02 13.28 19.60
CA ARG A 10 5.35 13.28 20.20
C ARG A 10 5.51 12.22 21.29
N MET A 11 4.53 12.03 22.17
CA MET A 11 4.63 10.98 23.19
C MET A 11 4.74 9.58 22.56
N VAL A 12 3.94 9.27 21.54
CA VAL A 12 4.00 7.97 20.85
C VAL A 12 5.33 7.78 20.09
N GLU A 13 5.92 8.84 19.54
CA GLU A 13 7.18 8.76 18.78
C GLU A 13 8.43 8.80 19.66
N TYR A 14 8.40 9.51 20.79
CA TYR A 14 9.59 9.92 21.54
C TYR A 14 9.63 9.53 23.01
N ASP A 15 8.50 9.20 23.66
CA ASP A 15 8.54 8.84 25.08
C ASP A 15 8.82 7.33 25.20
N PRO A 16 10.04 6.93 25.61
CA PRO A 16 10.37 5.53 25.74
C PRO A 16 9.50 4.87 26.80
N LYS A 17 8.99 5.60 27.82
CA LYS A 17 8.07 5.02 28.81
C LYS A 17 6.69 4.74 28.22
N VAL A 18 6.23 5.55 27.27
CA VAL A 18 4.97 5.30 26.56
C VAL A 18 5.12 4.13 25.58
N GLN A 19 6.24 4.08 24.84
CA GLN A 19 6.52 2.97 23.93
C GLN A 19 6.79 1.66 24.67
N SER A 20 7.60 1.70 25.73
CA SER A 20 7.88 0.57 26.61
C SER A 20 6.61 0.16 27.34
N GLY A 21 5.85 1.07 27.95
CA GLY A 21 4.56 0.74 28.60
C GLY A 21 3.55 0.09 27.65
N LEU A 22 3.44 0.57 26.40
CA LEU A 22 2.58 -0.04 25.38
C LEU A 22 2.98 -1.49 25.04
N LEU A 23 4.28 -1.81 25.09
CA LEU A 23 4.84 -3.11 24.70
C LEU A 23 5.08 -4.06 25.89
N ASP A 24 5.39 -3.51 27.07
CA ASP A 24 5.74 -4.19 28.31
C ASP A 24 4.49 -4.62 29.09
N GLU A 25 3.43 -3.80 29.08
CA GLU A 25 2.11 -4.23 29.58
C GLU A 25 1.48 -5.27 28.64
N GLY A 26 1.99 -5.37 27.41
CA GLY A 26 1.80 -6.51 26.51
C GLY A 26 0.34 -6.79 26.15
N ASN A 27 -0.51 -5.76 26.10
CA ASN A 27 -1.89 -5.89 25.68
C ASN A 27 -1.97 -5.76 24.14
N PRO A 28 -2.26 -6.85 23.41
CA PRO A 28 -2.34 -6.83 21.95
C PRO A 28 -3.40 -5.85 21.41
N GLN A 29 -4.47 -5.63 22.17
CA GLN A 29 -5.53 -4.70 21.81
C GLN A 29 -5.02 -3.26 21.78
N HIS A 30 -4.19 -2.87 22.74
CA HIS A 30 -3.63 -1.52 22.79
C HIS A 30 -2.68 -1.28 21.60
N VAL A 31 -1.78 -2.23 21.34
CA VAL A 31 -0.84 -2.15 20.22
C VAL A 31 -1.59 -2.04 18.89
N SER A 32 -2.55 -2.93 18.66
CA SER A 32 -3.34 -2.95 17.42
C SER A 32 -4.20 -1.69 17.25
N ASN A 33 -4.85 -1.20 18.32
CA ASN A 33 -5.68 0.01 18.26
C ASN A 33 -4.86 1.29 18.00
N VAL A 34 -3.67 1.39 18.59
CA VAL A 34 -2.76 2.52 18.34
C VAL A 34 -2.33 2.52 16.87
N LEU A 35 -1.84 1.39 16.36
CA LEU A 35 -1.42 1.28 14.96
C LEU A 35 -2.59 1.51 14.00
N TRP A 36 -3.76 0.96 14.28
CA TRP A 36 -4.96 1.18 13.48
C TRP A 36 -5.34 2.66 13.42
N SER A 37 -5.37 3.32 14.57
CA SER A 37 -5.66 4.76 14.66
C SER A 37 -4.66 5.57 13.84
N MET A 38 -3.37 5.24 13.93
CA MET A 38 -2.31 5.84 13.15
C MET A 38 -2.52 5.66 11.64
N ALA A 39 -2.87 4.46 11.20
CA ALA A 39 -3.19 4.17 9.79
C ALA A 39 -4.39 4.99 9.30
N LYS A 40 -5.48 5.05 10.08
CA LYS A 40 -6.67 5.85 9.73
C LYS A 40 -6.41 7.35 9.72
N MET A 41 -5.49 7.82 10.55
CA MET A 41 -5.10 9.22 10.59
C MET A 41 -3.95 9.59 9.64
N GLN A 42 -3.36 8.60 8.95
CA GLN A 42 -2.20 8.77 8.08
C GLN A 42 -0.97 9.35 8.80
N TYR A 43 -0.75 8.96 10.05
CA TYR A 43 0.45 9.31 10.82
C TYR A 43 1.33 8.07 11.00
N ALA A 44 2.60 8.15 10.61
CA ALA A 44 3.52 7.03 10.74
C ALA A 44 4.61 7.28 11.79
N SER A 45 4.89 6.25 12.60
CA SER A 45 6.02 6.19 13.53
C SER A 45 6.93 5.03 13.14
N LYS A 46 8.16 5.36 12.70
CA LYS A 46 9.16 4.33 12.40
C LYS A 46 9.70 3.67 13.67
N ASN A 47 9.84 4.43 14.75
CA ASN A 47 10.37 3.91 16.01
C ASN A 47 9.39 2.94 16.65
N LEU A 48 8.08 3.25 16.67
CA LEU A 48 7.09 2.34 17.22
C LEU A 48 7.08 1.00 16.46
N VAL A 49 7.08 1.04 15.13
CA VAL A 49 7.12 -0.17 14.30
C VAL A 49 8.41 -0.97 14.54
N LYS A 50 9.56 -0.29 14.63
CA LYS A 50 10.84 -0.94 14.95
C LYS A 50 10.82 -1.61 16.33
N ASN A 51 10.23 -0.95 17.33
CA ASN A 51 10.14 -1.48 18.70
C ASN A 51 9.19 -2.69 18.73
N ILE A 52 8.05 -2.62 18.05
CA ILE A 52 7.14 -3.76 17.87
C ILE A 52 7.90 -4.94 17.23
N ALA A 53 8.66 -4.69 16.16
CA ALA A 53 9.46 -5.73 15.53
C ALA A 53 10.52 -6.33 16.46
N SER A 54 11.11 -5.55 17.37
CA SER A 54 12.06 -6.08 18.37
C SER A 54 11.41 -7.08 19.33
N THR A 55 10.11 -6.95 19.60
CA THR A 55 9.35 -7.89 20.44
C THR A 55 9.02 -9.22 19.76
N THR A 56 9.40 -9.42 18.49
CA THR A 56 9.26 -10.73 17.81
C THR A 56 10.32 -11.74 18.29
N THR A 57 11.39 -11.26 18.94
CA THR A 57 12.42 -12.14 19.51
C THR A 57 11.99 -12.65 20.89
N THR A 58 12.29 -13.92 21.17
CA THR A 58 11.99 -14.54 22.47
C THR A 58 12.80 -13.84 23.57
N ASN A 59 12.16 -13.47 24.68
CA ASN A 59 12.89 -12.93 25.84
C ASN A 59 13.77 -14.01 26.50
N SER A 60 14.68 -13.58 27.39
CA SER A 60 15.62 -14.44 28.12
C SER A 60 14.97 -15.58 28.93
N ASN A 61 13.66 -15.52 29.17
CA ASN A 61 12.91 -16.48 29.97
C ASN A 61 12.04 -17.42 29.12
N GLY A 62 12.17 -17.41 27.78
CA GLY A 62 11.39 -18.26 26.89
C GLY A 62 9.88 -17.99 26.93
N ARG A 63 9.43 -16.85 27.49
CA ARG A 63 8.01 -16.57 27.75
C ARG A 63 7.40 -15.62 26.73
N ASN A 64 6.20 -16.03 26.30
CA ASN A 64 5.24 -15.40 25.42
C ASN A 64 5.21 -13.87 25.46
N THR A 65 5.63 -13.30 24.34
CA THR A 65 5.40 -11.92 23.95
C THR A 65 3.88 -11.67 23.84
N TRP A 66 3.48 -10.42 23.65
CA TRP A 66 2.05 -10.11 23.42
C TRP A 66 1.51 -10.78 22.15
N TRP A 67 2.37 -11.17 21.20
CA TRP A 67 2.02 -11.91 19.98
C TRP A 67 1.28 -13.22 20.26
N ASP A 68 1.62 -13.93 21.35
CA ASP A 68 0.95 -15.18 21.71
C ASP A 68 -0.40 -14.98 22.37
N LYS A 69 -0.61 -13.80 22.98
CA LYS A 69 -1.90 -13.41 23.56
C LYS A 69 -2.82 -12.79 22.52
N ALA A 70 -2.26 -12.33 21.40
CA ALA A 70 -3.01 -11.66 20.34
C ALA A 70 -4.04 -12.62 19.69
N SER A 71 -5.27 -12.13 19.62
CA SER A 71 -6.35 -12.67 18.81
C SER A 71 -6.05 -12.50 17.32
N GLY A 72 -6.76 -13.24 16.47
CA GLY A 72 -6.64 -13.09 15.02
C GLY A 72 -6.95 -11.66 14.55
N LEU A 73 -7.91 -10.99 15.22
CA LEU A 73 -8.29 -9.62 14.87
C LEU A 73 -7.15 -8.63 15.12
N GLU A 74 -6.49 -8.74 16.27
CA GLU A 74 -5.38 -7.85 16.63
C GLU A 74 -4.19 -8.05 15.70
N LEU A 75 -3.85 -9.31 15.37
CA LEU A 75 -2.81 -9.63 14.41
C LEU A 75 -3.10 -9.06 13.03
N ALA A 76 -4.33 -9.25 12.52
CA ALA A 76 -4.76 -8.71 11.23
C ALA A 76 -4.72 -7.17 11.20
N ASN A 77 -5.11 -6.52 12.30
CA ASN A 77 -5.05 -5.06 12.41
C ASN A 77 -3.62 -4.52 12.41
N VAL A 78 -2.68 -5.22 13.04
CA VAL A 78 -1.25 -4.86 13.03
C VAL A 78 -0.66 -5.00 11.63
N ALA A 79 -0.95 -6.11 10.93
CA ALA A 79 -0.55 -6.30 9.53
C ALA A 79 -1.10 -5.17 8.65
N TYR A 80 -2.42 -4.93 8.72
CA TYR A 80 -3.10 -3.90 7.92
C TYR A 80 -2.53 -2.51 8.18
N ALA A 81 -2.33 -2.15 9.45
CA ALA A 81 -1.89 -0.82 9.81
C ALA A 81 -0.45 -0.55 9.37
N THR A 82 0.48 -1.48 9.62
CA THR A 82 1.88 -1.33 9.22
C THR A 82 2.04 -1.31 7.70
N ALA A 83 1.33 -2.19 6.98
CA ALA A 83 1.27 -2.17 5.53
C ALA A 83 0.70 -0.86 5.00
N SER A 84 -0.47 -0.41 5.49
CA SER A 84 -1.10 0.86 5.09
C SER A 84 -0.19 2.06 5.32
N LEU A 85 0.52 2.09 6.45
CA LEU A 85 1.47 3.15 6.79
C LEU A 85 2.76 3.09 5.98
N GLY A 86 2.98 2.11 5.10
CA GLY A 86 4.21 2.07 4.33
C GLY A 86 5.46 1.88 5.20
N VAL A 87 5.31 1.46 6.46
CA VAL A 87 6.36 1.37 7.46
C VAL A 87 6.18 0.06 8.20
N TRP A 88 7.08 -0.87 7.92
CA TRP A 88 7.07 -2.22 8.49
C TRP A 88 8.50 -2.73 8.62
N ASP A 89 8.64 -3.79 9.41
CA ASP A 89 9.80 -4.66 9.49
C ASP A 89 9.30 -6.06 9.09
N THR A 90 10.03 -6.79 8.24
CA THR A 90 9.55 -8.08 7.71
C THR A 90 9.28 -9.10 8.83
N ARG A 91 9.99 -9.00 9.95
CA ARG A 91 9.78 -9.85 11.14
C ARG A 91 8.36 -9.77 11.69
N ILE A 92 7.68 -8.64 11.51
CA ILE A 92 6.26 -8.49 11.91
C ILE A 92 5.38 -9.42 11.06
N PHE A 93 5.62 -9.50 9.75
CA PHE A 93 4.85 -10.37 8.87
C PHE A 93 5.21 -11.83 9.11
N ASP A 94 6.49 -12.16 9.31
CA ASP A 94 6.92 -13.51 9.71
C ASP A 94 6.14 -13.98 10.95
N GLU A 95 6.09 -13.16 12.00
CA GLU A 95 5.45 -13.49 13.26
C GLU A 95 3.92 -13.62 13.17
N ILE A 96 3.28 -12.81 12.33
CA ILE A 96 1.83 -12.87 12.08
C ILE A 96 1.47 -14.11 11.24
N VAL A 97 2.27 -14.42 10.22
CA VAL A 97 2.06 -15.58 9.35
C VAL A 97 2.17 -16.89 10.13
N LEU A 98 3.09 -16.98 11.10
CA LEU A 98 3.17 -18.13 12.02
C LEU A 98 1.86 -18.39 12.79
N ARG A 99 1.00 -17.38 12.91
CA ARG A 99 -0.28 -17.44 13.64
C ARG A 99 -1.49 -17.31 12.73
N LYS A 100 -1.32 -17.51 11.40
CA LYS A 100 -2.38 -17.36 10.39
C LYS A 100 -3.66 -18.13 10.74
N ASP A 101 -3.54 -19.31 11.35
CA ASP A 101 -4.67 -20.16 11.70
C ASP A 101 -5.64 -19.49 12.69
N ARG A 102 -5.13 -18.61 13.57
CA ARG A 102 -5.97 -17.79 14.46
C ARG A 102 -6.78 -16.75 13.70
N ILE A 103 -6.25 -16.25 12.58
CA ILE A 103 -6.88 -15.24 11.73
C ILE A 103 -7.94 -15.89 10.84
N ILE A 104 -7.62 -17.01 10.20
CA ILE A 104 -8.54 -17.72 9.30
C ILE A 104 -9.59 -18.55 10.03
N SER A 105 -9.44 -18.82 11.33
CA SER A 105 -10.45 -19.58 12.06
C SER A 105 -11.77 -18.80 12.19
N LYS A 106 -12.90 -19.47 11.93
CA LYS A 106 -14.25 -18.89 12.10
C LYS A 106 -14.54 -18.43 13.54
N ASN A 107 -13.88 -19.05 14.52
CA ASN A 107 -14.04 -18.77 15.95
C ASN A 107 -12.98 -17.79 16.52
N GLY A 108 -11.98 -17.38 15.73
CA GLY A 108 -10.83 -16.58 16.19
C GLY A 108 -11.00 -15.06 16.14
N GLY A 109 -12.21 -14.59 15.82
CA GLY A 109 -12.61 -13.17 15.91
C GLY A 109 -12.23 -12.29 14.72
N ALA A 110 -11.35 -12.72 13.81
CA ALA A 110 -10.97 -11.96 12.61
C ALA A 110 -11.77 -12.38 11.36
N GLY A 111 -11.93 -13.70 11.17
CA GLY A 111 -12.67 -14.30 10.07
C GLY A 111 -12.19 -13.82 8.69
N LYS A 112 -13.14 -13.71 7.75
CA LYS A 112 -12.89 -13.34 6.35
C LYS A 112 -12.15 -12.02 6.23
N ARG A 113 -12.64 -10.98 6.92
CA ARG A 113 -12.04 -9.64 6.90
C ARG A 113 -10.60 -9.64 7.41
N GLY A 114 -10.31 -10.39 8.48
CA GLY A 114 -8.95 -10.55 8.99
C GLY A 114 -8.02 -11.21 7.99
N ALA A 115 -8.49 -12.26 7.32
CA ALA A 115 -7.73 -12.96 6.29
C ALA A 115 -7.47 -12.08 5.06
N CYS A 116 -8.49 -11.35 4.58
CA CYS A 116 -8.34 -10.35 3.51
C CYS A 116 -7.34 -9.25 3.90
N ASN A 117 -7.44 -8.72 5.12
CA ASN A 117 -6.48 -7.74 5.63
C ASN A 117 -5.06 -8.28 5.62
N LEU A 118 -4.84 -9.53 6.06
CA LEU A 118 -3.51 -10.13 6.04
C LEU A 118 -2.99 -10.32 4.60
N LEU A 119 -3.78 -10.91 3.69
CA LEU A 119 -3.40 -11.08 2.28
C LEU A 119 -3.01 -9.76 1.63
N TRP A 120 -3.88 -8.75 1.80
CA TRP A 120 -3.62 -7.41 1.28
C TRP A 120 -2.32 -6.82 1.84
N SER A 121 -2.09 -7.01 3.15
CA SER A 121 -0.90 -6.48 3.82
C SER A 121 0.38 -7.12 3.31
N LEU A 122 0.38 -8.44 3.08
CA LEU A 122 1.51 -9.17 2.51
C LEU A 122 1.81 -8.68 1.09
N GLY A 123 0.79 -8.47 0.26
CA GLY A 123 0.94 -7.90 -1.08
C GLY A 123 1.45 -6.46 -1.08
N VAL A 124 0.93 -5.61 -0.19
CA VAL A 124 1.41 -4.23 -0.04
C VAL A 124 2.85 -4.17 0.46
N ALA A 125 3.20 -5.03 1.42
CA ALA A 125 4.55 -5.13 1.94
C ALA A 125 5.54 -5.71 0.92
N GLY A 126 5.07 -6.46 -0.07
CA GLY A 126 5.90 -7.09 -1.11
C GLY A 126 6.60 -8.34 -0.60
N VAL A 127 5.89 -9.15 0.18
CA VAL A 127 6.40 -10.36 0.82
C VAL A 127 5.55 -11.59 0.49
N ILE A 128 4.77 -11.55 -0.60
CA ILE A 128 3.96 -12.70 -1.01
C ILE A 128 4.85 -13.90 -1.32
N LYS A 129 5.93 -13.72 -2.09
CA LYS A 129 6.85 -14.80 -2.43
C LYS A 129 7.56 -15.39 -1.22
N GLN A 130 7.92 -14.54 -0.25
CA GLN A 130 8.52 -14.98 1.01
C GLN A 130 7.58 -15.91 1.80
N HIS A 131 6.27 -15.69 1.68
CA HIS A 131 5.24 -16.41 2.43
C HIS A 131 4.31 -17.24 1.52
N GLU A 132 4.80 -17.72 0.38
CA GLU A 132 3.98 -18.28 -0.69
C GLU A 132 2.99 -19.35 -0.21
N GLU A 133 3.47 -20.36 0.53
CA GLU A 133 2.63 -21.44 1.06
C GLU A 133 1.54 -20.90 2.00
N ALA A 134 1.89 -20.01 2.93
CA ALA A 134 0.92 -19.40 3.82
C ALA A 134 -0.08 -18.50 3.09
N VAL A 135 0.36 -17.77 2.06
CA VAL A 135 -0.51 -16.94 1.22
C VAL A 135 -1.53 -17.80 0.48
N LYS A 136 -1.09 -18.94 -0.09
CA LYS A 136 -2.00 -19.90 -0.73
C LYS A 136 -3.00 -20.51 0.26
N ASP A 137 -2.56 -20.85 1.47
CA ASP A 137 -3.45 -21.33 2.52
C ASP A 137 -4.52 -20.30 2.89
N ILE A 138 -4.12 -19.05 3.12
CA ILE A 138 -5.05 -17.97 3.49
C ILE A 138 -5.98 -17.67 2.30
N TRP A 139 -5.46 -17.67 1.08
CA TRP A 139 -6.24 -17.52 -0.15
C TRP A 139 -7.32 -18.60 -0.26
N ASN A 140 -6.96 -19.87 -0.10
CA ASN A 140 -7.92 -20.97 -0.16
C ASN A 140 -9.01 -20.84 0.91
N ALA A 141 -8.67 -20.35 2.11
CA ALA A 141 -9.66 -20.10 3.17
C ALA A 141 -10.68 -19.01 2.81
N VAL A 142 -10.32 -18.03 1.98
CA VAL A 142 -11.20 -16.91 1.59
C VAL A 142 -11.82 -17.04 0.20
N ALA A 143 -11.16 -17.71 -0.74
CA ALA A 143 -11.50 -17.72 -2.17
C ALA A 143 -11.71 -19.13 -2.76
N GLY A 144 -11.45 -20.21 -2.01
CA GLY A 144 -11.68 -21.59 -2.46
C GLY A 144 -13.15 -22.02 -2.41
N ASP A 145 -13.44 -23.21 -2.96
CA ASP A 145 -14.77 -23.85 -2.91
C ASP A 145 -15.17 -24.13 -1.45
N GLY A 146 -16.16 -23.39 -0.94
CA GLY A 146 -16.57 -23.41 0.47
C GLY A 146 -15.81 -22.41 1.37
N GLY A 147 -15.01 -21.53 0.77
CA GLY A 147 -14.40 -20.38 1.44
C GLY A 147 -15.45 -19.47 2.08
N MET A 148 -15.02 -18.52 2.90
CA MET A 148 -15.92 -17.63 3.66
C MET A 148 -16.77 -16.65 2.79
N VAL A 149 -16.93 -16.91 1.49
CA VAL A 149 -17.72 -16.06 0.58
C VAL A 149 -19.21 -16.31 0.81
N SER A 150 -19.80 -15.55 1.71
CA SER A 150 -21.25 -15.33 1.74
C SER A 150 -21.54 -13.85 1.93
N GLY A 151 -22.50 -13.35 1.14
CA GLY A 151 -22.85 -11.94 0.99
C GLY A 151 -23.03 -11.18 2.29
N GLY A 152 -22.55 -9.94 2.26
CA GLY A 152 -22.54 -8.98 3.35
C GLY A 152 -22.18 -7.59 2.84
N SER A 153 -22.29 -6.56 3.70
CA SER A 153 -22.05 -5.16 3.32
C SER A 153 -20.64 -4.87 2.78
N ASP A 154 -19.67 -5.72 3.15
CA ASP A 154 -18.25 -5.49 2.89
C ASP A 154 -17.72 -6.34 1.70
N GLU A 155 -18.59 -7.13 1.05
CA GLU A 155 -18.21 -8.10 0.00
C GLU A 155 -17.45 -7.45 -1.16
N GLU A 156 -17.87 -6.26 -1.59
CA GLU A 156 -17.22 -5.55 -2.69
C GLU A 156 -15.79 -5.12 -2.34
N GLU A 157 -15.53 -4.68 -1.09
CA GLU A 157 -14.18 -4.31 -0.65
C GLU A 157 -13.26 -5.54 -0.57
N GLU A 158 -13.80 -6.66 -0.12
CA GLU A 158 -13.07 -7.93 -0.05
C GLU A 158 -12.72 -8.46 -1.45
N LEU A 159 -13.65 -8.41 -2.40
CA LEU A 159 -13.41 -8.77 -3.80
C LEU A 159 -12.32 -7.90 -4.44
N ARG A 160 -12.32 -6.59 -4.14
CA ARG A 160 -11.24 -5.67 -4.57
C ARG A 160 -9.89 -6.05 -3.97
N VAL A 161 -9.87 -6.43 -2.69
CA VAL A 161 -8.66 -6.89 -2.03
C VAL A 161 -8.10 -8.13 -2.73
N LEU A 162 -8.94 -9.12 -3.03
CA LEU A 162 -8.50 -10.33 -3.73
C LEU A 162 -7.91 -10.00 -5.11
N GLU A 163 -8.48 -9.04 -5.84
CA GLU A 163 -7.97 -8.66 -7.16
C GLU A 163 -6.58 -8.03 -7.05
N ASN A 164 -6.39 -7.15 -6.05
CA ASN A 164 -5.08 -6.57 -5.76
C ASN A 164 -4.05 -7.64 -5.38
N VAL A 165 -4.45 -8.65 -4.59
CA VAL A 165 -3.56 -9.73 -4.18
C VAL A 165 -3.11 -10.55 -5.38
N LEU A 166 -3.99 -10.83 -6.36
CA LEU A 166 -3.58 -11.48 -7.61
C LEU A 166 -2.56 -10.64 -8.38
N ALA A 167 -2.80 -9.32 -8.51
CA ALA A 167 -1.87 -8.40 -9.15
C ALA A 167 -0.48 -8.42 -8.47
N TYR A 168 -0.44 -8.33 -7.13
CA TYR A 168 0.82 -8.37 -6.39
C TYR A 168 1.49 -9.75 -6.46
N SER A 169 0.74 -10.84 -6.38
CA SER A 169 1.29 -12.21 -6.49
C SER A 169 2.04 -12.38 -7.80
N ARG A 170 1.46 -11.90 -8.92
CA ARG A 170 2.09 -11.95 -10.24
C ARG A 170 3.37 -11.10 -10.31
N SER A 171 3.38 -9.90 -9.71
CA SER A 171 4.61 -9.09 -9.64
C SER A 171 5.76 -9.75 -8.91
N GLU A 172 5.44 -10.66 -7.99
CA GLU A 172 6.42 -11.43 -7.23
C GLU A 172 6.69 -12.82 -7.85
N GLY A 173 6.04 -13.15 -8.98
CA GLY A 173 6.20 -14.43 -9.67
C GLY A 173 5.49 -15.60 -8.98
N VAL A 174 4.49 -15.34 -8.15
CA VAL A 174 3.70 -16.35 -7.44
C VAL A 174 2.41 -16.62 -8.20
N ASN A 175 2.17 -17.90 -8.51
CA ASN A 175 0.94 -18.38 -9.12
C ASN A 175 -0.05 -18.83 -8.03
N MET A 176 -1.19 -18.14 -7.94
CA MET A 176 -2.26 -18.41 -6.98
C MET A 176 -3.21 -19.55 -7.42
N GLY A 177 -2.96 -20.17 -8.57
CA GLY A 177 -3.83 -21.20 -9.14
C GLY A 177 -5.04 -20.62 -9.88
N ASP A 178 -5.93 -21.50 -10.33
CA ASP A 178 -7.14 -21.10 -11.04
C ASP A 178 -8.15 -20.48 -10.06
N THR A 179 -8.39 -19.18 -10.25
CA THR A 179 -9.49 -18.49 -9.59
C THR A 179 -10.72 -18.69 -10.46
N GLY A 180 -11.58 -19.65 -10.09
CA GLY A 180 -12.72 -20.06 -10.90
C GLY A 180 -13.43 -18.87 -11.57
N LYS A 181 -13.71 -18.99 -12.87
CA LYS A 181 -14.10 -17.88 -13.77
C LYS A 181 -15.18 -16.94 -13.20
N GLY A 182 -16.15 -17.47 -12.45
CA GLY A 182 -17.19 -16.68 -11.78
C GLY A 182 -16.61 -15.71 -10.74
N LEU A 183 -15.78 -16.20 -9.83
CA LEU A 183 -15.14 -15.38 -8.79
C LEU A 183 -14.21 -14.33 -9.40
N LYS A 184 -13.41 -14.72 -10.40
CA LYS A 184 -12.51 -13.78 -11.09
C LYS A 184 -13.27 -12.60 -11.73
N ASN A 185 -14.42 -12.86 -12.35
CA ASN A 185 -15.25 -11.80 -12.92
C ASN A 185 -15.80 -10.85 -11.84
N MET A 186 -16.29 -11.39 -10.72
CA MET A 186 -16.78 -10.57 -9.59
C MET A 186 -15.67 -9.68 -9.00
N MET A 187 -14.45 -10.22 -8.89
CA MET A 187 -13.27 -9.48 -8.43
C MET A 187 -12.91 -8.31 -9.36
N ILE A 188 -12.84 -8.56 -10.67
CA ILE A 188 -12.56 -7.52 -11.67
C ILE A 188 -13.65 -6.43 -11.67
N GLU A 189 -14.92 -6.82 -11.57
CA GLU A 189 -16.04 -5.88 -11.52
C GLU A 189 -15.96 -4.98 -10.27
N ALA A 190 -15.70 -5.58 -9.11
CA ALA A 190 -15.54 -4.85 -7.86
C ALA A 190 -14.35 -3.88 -7.92
N ALA A 191 -13.21 -4.30 -8.49
CA ALA A 191 -12.03 -3.45 -8.71
C ALA A 191 -12.33 -2.27 -9.65
N SER A 192 -13.12 -2.50 -10.69
CA SER A 192 -13.54 -1.47 -11.63
C SER A 192 -14.49 -0.44 -10.99
N LYS A 193 -15.37 -0.86 -10.08
CA LYS A 193 -16.24 0.08 -9.34
C LYS A 193 -15.46 0.94 -8.33
N GLY A 194 -14.39 0.40 -7.74
CA GLY A 194 -13.62 1.06 -6.69
C GLY A 194 -12.73 2.21 -7.15
N GLY A 195 -12.33 2.20 -8.42
CA GLY A 195 -11.51 3.27 -9.00
C GLY A 195 -12.29 4.33 -9.77
N LYS A 196 -13.64 4.37 -9.68
CA LYS A 196 -14.45 5.50 -10.19
C LYS A 196 -14.24 6.79 -9.36
N ARG A 197 -12.99 7.26 -9.26
CA ARG A 197 -12.69 8.66 -9.01
C ARG A 197 -12.68 9.28 -10.40
N GLY A 198 -13.75 10.00 -10.75
CA GLY A 198 -13.77 10.76 -12.00
C GLY A 198 -12.50 11.60 -12.12
N GLU A 199 -11.96 11.69 -13.33
CA GLU A 199 -10.71 12.37 -13.66
C GLU A 199 -10.52 13.63 -12.82
N SER A 200 -9.44 13.71 -12.05
CA SER A 200 -9.25 14.84 -11.15
C SER A 200 -9.02 16.12 -11.97
N GLY A 201 -9.43 17.28 -11.43
CA GLY A 201 -9.15 18.56 -12.09
C GLY A 201 -7.65 18.80 -12.32
N TRP A 202 -6.81 18.15 -11.51
CA TRP A 202 -5.36 18.19 -11.61
C TRP A 202 -4.83 17.37 -12.80
N GLU A 203 -5.30 16.13 -12.99
CA GLU A 203 -4.96 15.32 -14.18
C GLU A 203 -5.33 16.06 -15.47
N ARG A 204 -6.55 16.63 -15.57
CA ARG A 204 -6.96 17.42 -16.74
C ARG A 204 -6.00 18.57 -17.03
N LYS A 205 -5.54 19.24 -15.98
CA LYS A 205 -4.59 20.35 -16.08
C LYS A 205 -3.23 19.85 -16.57
N VAL A 206 -2.67 18.82 -15.94
CA VAL A 206 -1.39 18.24 -16.32
C VAL A 206 -1.43 17.72 -17.75
N GLY A 207 -2.49 17.03 -18.16
CA GLY A 207 -2.63 16.54 -19.54
C GLY A 207 -2.62 17.65 -20.59
N ARG A 208 -3.21 18.83 -20.31
CA ARG A 208 -3.12 20.00 -21.20
C ARG A 208 -1.70 20.57 -21.24
N GLU A 209 -1.03 20.64 -20.10
CA GLU A 209 0.35 21.13 -20.00
C GLU A 209 1.29 20.25 -20.82
N LEU A 210 1.25 18.94 -20.61
CA LEU A 210 2.07 17.96 -21.35
C LEU A 210 1.83 18.04 -22.86
N ARG A 211 0.58 18.15 -23.31
CA ARG A 211 0.26 18.33 -24.74
C ARG A 211 0.81 19.64 -25.28
N GLY A 212 0.68 20.74 -24.54
CA GLY A 212 1.22 22.05 -24.92
C GLY A 212 2.74 22.07 -25.09
N MET A 213 3.46 21.22 -24.36
CA MET A 213 4.92 21.08 -24.45
C MET A 213 5.38 20.01 -25.45
N GLY A 214 4.49 19.47 -26.30
CA GLY A 214 4.86 18.43 -27.27
C GLY A 214 5.06 17.03 -26.67
N MET A 215 4.83 16.86 -25.37
CA MET A 215 4.86 15.58 -24.64
C MET A 215 3.55 14.79 -24.79
N GLY A 216 2.80 15.01 -25.88
CA GLY A 216 1.63 14.21 -26.21
C GLY A 216 1.97 12.74 -26.53
N GLY A 217 0.95 11.97 -26.93
CA GLY A 217 1.10 10.53 -27.20
C GLY A 217 0.93 9.64 -25.97
N PHE A 218 0.66 10.23 -24.80
CA PHE A 218 0.22 9.46 -23.64
C PHE A 218 -1.26 9.08 -23.76
N GLU A 219 -1.57 7.94 -23.16
CA GLU A 219 -2.91 7.50 -22.80
C GLU A 219 -3.12 7.75 -21.31
N ARG A 220 -4.38 7.84 -20.88
CA ARG A 220 -4.74 8.04 -19.47
C ARG A 220 -5.55 6.86 -18.98
N GLU A 221 -5.50 6.63 -17.68
CA GLU A 221 -6.33 5.61 -17.03
C GLU A 221 -6.07 4.21 -17.63
N VAL A 222 -4.78 3.91 -17.90
CA VAL A 222 -4.34 2.71 -18.63
C VAL A 222 -4.10 1.56 -17.67
N SER A 223 -4.68 0.39 -17.95
CA SER A 223 -4.34 -0.83 -17.22
C SER A 223 -2.87 -1.21 -17.46
N PRO A 224 -2.09 -1.51 -16.40
CA PRO A 224 -0.72 -1.98 -16.56
C PRO A 224 -0.64 -3.46 -16.99
N PHE A 225 -1.77 -4.16 -17.02
CA PHE A 225 -1.91 -5.55 -17.43
C PHE A 225 -2.55 -5.67 -18.82
N GLU A 226 -2.37 -6.82 -19.46
CA GLU A 226 -3.17 -7.17 -20.63
C GLU A 226 -4.64 -7.33 -20.22
N GLY A 227 -5.55 -6.59 -20.86
CA GLY A 227 -6.97 -6.60 -20.53
C GLY A 227 -7.33 -5.70 -19.33
N ASN A 228 -8.30 -6.15 -18.52
CA ASN A 228 -8.94 -5.36 -17.46
C ASN A 228 -8.60 -5.81 -16.03
N GLU A 229 -7.56 -6.63 -15.87
CA GLU A 229 -7.08 -7.06 -14.55
C GLU A 229 -6.63 -5.89 -13.69
N GLY A 230 -6.78 -6.00 -12.37
CA GLY A 230 -6.55 -4.89 -11.44
C GLY A 230 -7.65 -3.81 -11.44
N GLY A 231 -8.55 -3.83 -12.43
CA GLY A 231 -9.65 -2.87 -12.59
C GLY A 231 -9.17 -1.42 -12.60
N ASP A 232 -10.04 -0.51 -12.16
CA ASP A 232 -9.72 0.93 -12.12
C ASP A 232 -8.68 1.28 -11.04
N LEU A 233 -8.43 0.39 -10.08
CA LEU A 233 -7.50 0.64 -8.98
C LEU A 233 -6.02 0.66 -9.40
N MET A 234 -5.68 -0.09 -10.44
CA MET A 234 -4.30 -0.24 -10.91
C MET A 234 -3.96 0.63 -12.11
N LYS A 235 -4.93 1.40 -12.62
CA LYS A 235 -4.75 2.26 -13.78
C LYS A 235 -3.65 3.30 -13.57
N ILE A 236 -2.84 3.49 -14.59
CA ILE A 236 -1.79 4.51 -14.65
C ILE A 236 -2.43 5.82 -15.08
N ASP A 237 -2.20 6.91 -14.34
CA ASP A 237 -2.80 8.22 -14.63
C ASP A 237 -2.41 8.72 -16.03
N PHE A 238 -1.12 8.60 -16.38
CA PHE A 238 -0.57 8.93 -17.69
C PHE A 238 0.46 7.87 -18.10
N ALA A 239 0.21 7.17 -19.20
CA ALA A 239 1.11 6.15 -19.72
C ALA A 239 1.58 6.50 -21.13
N TRP A 240 2.87 6.32 -21.40
CA TRP A 240 3.42 6.21 -22.77
C TRP A 240 3.74 4.73 -23.02
N PRO A 241 2.82 3.95 -23.62
CA PRO A 241 2.96 2.49 -23.70
C PRO A 241 4.20 2.06 -24.49
N ASP A 242 4.49 2.75 -25.60
CA ASP A 242 5.61 2.44 -26.50
C ASP A 242 6.97 2.53 -25.81
N SER A 243 7.12 3.47 -24.86
CA SER A 243 8.35 3.66 -24.10
C SER A 243 8.28 3.14 -22.66
N LYS A 244 7.16 2.52 -22.28
CA LYS A 244 6.90 2.02 -20.91
C LYS A 244 7.15 3.06 -19.82
N VAL A 245 6.83 4.34 -20.06
CA VAL A 245 6.88 5.39 -19.03
C VAL A 245 5.51 5.56 -18.39
N ALA A 246 5.44 5.46 -17.06
CA ALA A 246 4.24 5.66 -16.27
C ALA A 246 4.39 6.90 -15.38
N LEU A 247 3.54 7.91 -15.59
CA LEU A 247 3.47 9.11 -14.77
C LEU A 247 2.26 9.02 -13.82
N GLU A 248 2.55 9.04 -12.53
CA GLU A 248 1.59 8.94 -11.42
C GLU A 248 1.55 10.27 -10.67
N LEU A 249 0.37 10.85 -10.53
CA LEU A 249 0.13 12.13 -9.86
C LEU A 249 -0.34 11.87 -8.42
N ASP A 250 0.61 11.92 -7.49
CA ASP A 250 0.31 11.63 -6.08
C ASP A 250 -0.40 12.82 -5.43
N GLY A 251 -1.71 12.70 -5.22
CA GLY A 251 -2.50 13.66 -4.44
C GLY A 251 -2.31 13.52 -2.92
N PRO A 252 -2.93 14.37 -2.08
CA PRO A 252 -2.75 14.37 -0.63
C PRO A 252 -2.96 13.00 0.04
N SER A 253 -3.91 12.20 -0.42
CA SER A 253 -4.22 10.88 0.18
C SER A 253 -3.11 9.85 0.02
N HIS A 254 -2.13 10.08 -0.86
CA HIS A 254 -0.98 9.20 -1.08
C HIS A 254 0.10 9.40 -0.01
N PHE A 255 0.04 10.48 0.76
CA PHE A 255 1.07 10.85 1.71
C PHE A 255 0.62 10.66 3.15
N LEU A 256 1.59 10.26 3.97
CA LEU A 256 1.52 10.16 5.41
C LEU A 256 2.29 11.33 6.01
N THR A 257 1.86 11.76 7.18
CA THR A 257 2.65 12.67 8.00
C THR A 257 3.59 11.86 8.88
N TYR A 258 4.90 12.10 8.76
CA TYR A 258 5.86 11.52 9.68
C TYR A 258 5.97 12.35 10.96
N LEU A 259 5.99 11.67 12.11
CA LEU A 259 6.19 12.30 13.41
C LEU A 259 7.65 12.75 13.64
N LYS A 260 8.61 12.23 12.84
CA LYS A 260 10.05 12.55 12.86
C LYS A 260 10.69 12.44 11.47
N GLY A 261 11.69 13.27 11.20
CA GLY A 261 12.60 13.18 10.05
C GLY A 261 12.69 14.48 9.25
N PRO A 262 13.69 14.61 8.36
CA PRO A 262 13.83 15.79 7.50
C PRO A 262 12.67 15.92 6.51
N ARG A 263 11.97 14.82 6.21
CA ARG A 263 10.78 14.80 5.36
C ARG A 263 9.52 14.78 6.22
N ARG A 264 8.65 15.78 6.02
CA ARG A 264 7.31 15.82 6.64
C ARG A 264 6.35 14.78 6.06
N TYR A 265 6.61 14.32 4.83
CA TYR A 265 5.73 13.43 4.10
C TYR A 265 6.45 12.17 3.64
N GLY A 266 5.75 11.04 3.67
CA GLY A 266 6.16 9.83 2.98
C GLY A 266 4.98 9.15 2.32
N ARG A 267 5.23 8.42 1.22
CA ARG A 267 4.17 7.68 0.54
C ARG A 267 3.61 6.56 1.43
N ASN A 268 2.30 6.38 1.37
CA ASN A 268 1.61 5.27 2.02
C ASN A 268 1.98 3.92 1.38
N GLY A 269 1.56 2.82 2.02
CA GLY A 269 1.85 1.47 1.54
C GLY A 269 1.34 1.21 0.14
N GLN A 270 0.11 1.61 -0.15
CA GLN A 270 -0.54 1.41 -1.43
C GLN A 270 0.23 2.05 -2.58
N THR A 271 0.68 3.29 -2.40
CA THR A 271 1.46 4.02 -3.41
C THR A 271 2.81 3.34 -3.64
N LYS A 272 3.46 2.85 -2.58
CA LYS A 272 4.70 2.07 -2.69
C LYS A 272 4.48 0.74 -3.41
N ALA A 273 3.39 0.05 -3.09
CA ALA A 273 3.04 -1.24 -3.69
C ALA A 273 2.71 -1.10 -5.18
N LYS A 274 1.91 -0.11 -5.56
CA LYS A 274 1.61 0.21 -6.97
C LYS A 274 2.90 0.53 -7.74
N LYS A 275 3.78 1.38 -7.20
CA LYS A 275 5.08 1.66 -7.82
C LYS A 275 5.90 0.38 -8.03
N ARG A 276 6.00 -0.48 -7.02
CA ARG A 276 6.73 -1.76 -7.11
C ARG A 276 6.13 -2.68 -8.18
N LEU A 277 4.80 -2.80 -8.21
CA LEU A 277 4.07 -3.56 -9.21
C LEU A 277 4.38 -3.06 -10.63
N LEU A 278 4.20 -1.76 -10.89
CA LEU A 278 4.47 -1.17 -12.21
C LEU A 278 5.93 -1.38 -12.63
N THR A 279 6.87 -1.18 -11.70
CA THR A 279 8.30 -1.42 -11.95
C THR A 279 8.57 -2.88 -12.33
N SER A 280 7.94 -3.84 -11.65
CA SER A 280 8.08 -5.28 -11.97
C SER A 280 7.53 -5.63 -13.36
N LEU A 281 6.57 -4.87 -13.85
CA LEU A 281 5.98 -5.00 -15.19
C LEU A 281 6.78 -4.25 -16.26
N GLY A 282 7.96 -3.74 -15.92
CA GLY A 282 8.87 -3.06 -16.84
C GLY A 282 8.56 -1.58 -17.06
N TRP A 283 7.66 -0.98 -16.28
CA TRP A 283 7.38 0.45 -16.38
C TRP A 283 8.45 1.28 -15.65
N GLU A 284 8.90 2.34 -16.32
CA GLU A 284 9.64 3.41 -15.69
C GLU A 284 8.66 4.39 -15.01
N VAL A 285 8.56 4.27 -13.69
CA VAL A 285 7.57 5.02 -12.90
C VAL A 285 8.10 6.37 -12.44
N VAL A 286 7.38 7.43 -12.80
CA VAL A 286 7.56 8.82 -12.41
C VAL A 286 6.41 9.21 -11.49
N ASN A 287 6.66 9.28 -10.18
CA ASN A 287 5.66 9.74 -9.22
C ASN A 287 5.85 11.23 -8.91
N VAL A 288 4.87 12.07 -9.24
CA VAL A 288 4.87 13.52 -9.00
C VAL A 288 4.02 13.85 -7.77
N PRO A 289 4.61 14.28 -6.65
CA PRO A 289 3.86 14.79 -5.51
C PRO A 289 3.21 16.14 -5.81
N TRP A 290 1.93 16.29 -5.49
CA TRP A 290 1.19 17.54 -5.69
C TRP A 290 1.90 18.76 -5.08
N PHE A 291 2.43 18.63 -3.87
CA PHE A 291 3.10 19.73 -3.17
C PHE A 291 4.47 20.08 -3.76
N VAL A 292 5.14 19.14 -4.44
CA VAL A 292 6.37 19.44 -5.17
C VAL A 292 6.02 20.18 -6.44
N TYR A 293 5.06 19.68 -7.22
CA TYR A 293 4.56 20.38 -8.40
C TYR A 293 4.15 21.83 -8.06
N GLU A 294 3.29 22.04 -7.06
CA GLU A 294 2.84 23.39 -6.67
C GLU A 294 3.95 24.33 -6.20
N ARG A 295 5.01 23.79 -5.60
CA ARG A 295 6.16 24.57 -5.12
C ARG A 295 7.10 24.93 -6.28
N GLU A 296 7.40 23.96 -7.13
CA GLU A 296 8.43 24.11 -8.18
C GLU A 296 7.93 24.95 -9.36
N ILE A 297 6.66 24.84 -9.75
CA ILE A 297 6.11 25.66 -10.86
C ILE A 297 6.06 27.17 -10.57
N LYS A 298 6.30 27.57 -9.31
CA LYS A 298 6.35 28.98 -8.90
C LYS A 298 7.75 29.58 -9.02
N LYS A 299 8.77 28.76 -9.29
CA LYS A 299 10.16 29.19 -9.50
C LYS A 299 10.37 29.62 -10.96
N ASP A 300 11.56 30.15 -11.23
CA ASP A 300 11.98 30.56 -12.57
C ASP A 300 11.88 29.39 -13.57
N GLY A 301 11.37 29.69 -14.78
CA GLY A 301 11.10 28.68 -15.81
C GLY A 301 9.80 27.90 -15.62
N GLY A 302 9.10 28.06 -14.50
CA GLY A 302 7.71 27.65 -14.33
C GLY A 302 7.45 26.17 -14.59
N LYS A 303 6.45 25.87 -15.43
CA LYS A 303 5.99 24.50 -15.70
C LYS A 303 6.91 23.80 -16.68
N GLU A 304 7.43 24.53 -17.64
CA GLU A 304 8.34 24.05 -18.68
C GLU A 304 9.63 23.54 -18.05
N ALA A 305 10.22 24.31 -17.14
CA ALA A 305 11.39 23.88 -16.37
C ALA A 305 11.05 22.70 -15.45
N PHE A 306 9.90 22.71 -14.78
CA PHE A 306 9.49 21.59 -13.93
C PHE A 306 9.40 20.27 -14.71
N TRP A 307 8.63 20.24 -15.79
CA TRP A 307 8.41 19.02 -16.57
C TRP A 307 9.67 18.57 -17.30
N GLY A 308 10.47 19.50 -17.84
CA GLY A 308 11.75 19.20 -18.49
C GLY A 308 12.80 18.57 -17.57
N ASN A 309 12.68 18.74 -16.25
CA ASN A 309 13.54 18.09 -15.25
C ASN A 309 13.03 16.69 -14.83
N ILE A 310 11.90 16.23 -15.36
CA ILE A 310 11.22 15.01 -14.92
C ILE A 310 11.03 14.03 -16.08
N ILE A 311 10.60 14.55 -17.23
CA ILE A 311 10.38 13.79 -18.46
C ILE A 311 10.90 14.59 -19.65
N THR A 312 11.50 13.88 -20.59
CA THR A 312 11.99 14.43 -21.86
C THR A 312 11.45 13.62 -23.02
N LYS A 313 11.53 14.18 -24.23
CA LYS A 313 11.19 13.50 -25.48
C LYS A 313 12.33 13.64 -26.47
N GLU A 314 12.96 12.51 -26.77
CA GLU A 314 14.10 12.41 -27.68
C GLU A 314 13.70 11.50 -28.84
N ASP A 315 13.87 11.96 -30.08
CA ASP A 315 13.51 11.21 -31.29
C ASP A 315 12.08 10.65 -31.28
N GLY A 316 11.15 11.40 -30.68
CA GLY A 316 9.74 11.00 -30.55
C GLY A 316 9.43 10.07 -29.37
N VAL A 317 10.44 9.62 -28.63
CA VAL A 317 10.32 8.69 -27.50
C VAL A 317 10.37 9.44 -26.18
N VAL A 318 9.37 9.25 -25.33
CA VAL A 318 9.35 9.85 -23.99
C VAL A 318 10.19 9.01 -23.03
N LYS A 319 11.03 9.68 -22.25
CA LYS A 319 11.92 9.08 -21.24
C LYS A 319 11.79 9.86 -19.93
N LYS A 320 12.00 9.18 -18.81
CA LYS A 320 12.25 9.87 -17.54
C LYS A 320 13.64 10.51 -17.54
N VAL A 321 13.77 11.62 -16.82
CA VAL A 321 15.06 12.25 -16.55
C VAL A 321 15.67 11.67 -15.27
N GLU A 322 16.89 11.14 -15.36
CA GLU A 322 17.69 10.70 -14.20
C GLU A 322 18.27 11.90 -13.43
N GLY A 323 18.49 11.79 -12.12
CA GLY A 323 19.03 12.89 -11.31
C GLY A 323 18.04 14.03 -11.06
N GLY A 324 16.78 13.87 -11.46
CA GLY A 324 15.78 14.93 -11.48
C GLY A 324 15.31 15.39 -10.09
N ILE A 325 14.56 16.50 -10.07
CA ILE A 325 14.04 17.17 -8.86
C ILE A 325 13.13 16.30 -7.96
N LEU A 326 12.74 15.12 -8.43
CA LEU A 326 11.92 14.14 -7.71
C LEU A 326 12.77 13.08 -6.99
N GLU A 327 14.08 13.05 -7.22
CA GLU A 327 14.98 12.15 -6.50
C GLU A 327 15.03 12.50 -5.02
N GLY A 328 14.80 11.51 -4.17
CA GLY A 328 14.74 11.75 -2.74
C GLY A 328 13.49 12.53 -2.29
N VAL A 329 12.37 12.42 -3.01
CA VAL A 329 11.05 12.80 -2.47
C VAL A 329 10.29 11.56 -1.99
#